data_AF-A0A2T5BRZ1-F1
#
_entry.id   AF-A0A2T5BRZ1-F1
#
_cell.length_a   1.000
_cell.length_b   1.000
_cell.length_c   1.000
_cell.angle_alpha   90.00
_cell.angle_beta   90.00
_cell.angle_gamma   90.00
#
_symmetry.space_group_name_H-M   'P 1'
#
loop_
_entity.id
_entity.type
_entity.pdbx_description
1 polymer ?
#
loop_
_entity_poly.entity_id
_entity_poly.type
_entity_poly.pdbx_seq_one_letter_code
_entity_poly.pdbx_strand_id
1 'polypeptide(L)' 'MKDIHPAIFNRLMHFPPNIRSDLLELLGSAPIDDEHLEKIIEDLSEWIANSETADGKNHHSN' A
#
# COMPACT_ATOMS: atom_id res chain seq x y z
N MET A 1 -7.27 7.60 19.26
CA MET A 1 -7.01 6.89 17.99
C MET A 1 -8.37 6.67 17.36
N LYS A 2 -8.61 7.16 16.13
CA LYS A 2 -9.80 6.74 15.38
C LYS A 2 -9.69 5.22 15.21
N ASP A 3 -10.78 4.51 15.44
CA ASP A 3 -10.87 3.07 15.13
C ASP A 3 -10.71 2.92 13.63
N ILE A 4 -9.53 2.48 13.19
CA ILE A 4 -9.30 2.12 11.78
C ILE A 4 -10.08 0.84 11.52
N HIS A 5 -10.82 0.78 10.42
CA HIS A 5 -11.57 -0.42 10.09
C HIS A 5 -10.63 -1.65 10.01
N PRO A 6 -10.93 -2.77 10.70
CA PRO A 6 -10.00 -3.90 10.83
C PRO A 6 -9.64 -4.55 9.49
N ALA A 7 -10.53 -4.49 8.49
CA ALA A 7 -10.23 -4.96 7.15
C ALA A 7 -9.16 -4.10 6.44
N ILE A 8 -9.20 -2.78 6.66
CA ILE A 8 -8.23 -1.83 6.08
C ILE A 8 -6.87 -2.02 6.76
N PHE A 9 -6.87 -2.18 8.08
CA PHE A 9 -5.66 -2.48 8.84
C PHE A 9 -5.00 -3.79 8.39
N ASN A 10 -5.78 -4.85 8.18
CA ASN A 10 -5.24 -6.11 7.66
C ASN A 10 -4.59 -5.93 6.29
N ARG A 11 -5.24 -5.22 5.35
CA ARG A 11 -4.63 -4.91 4.05
C ARG A 11 -3.31 -4.16 4.20
N LEU A 12 -3.26 -3.16 5.08
CA LEU A 12 -2.05 -2.42 5.41
C LEU A 12 -0.91 -3.34 5.91
N MET A 13 -1.23 -4.37 6.70
CA MET A 13 -0.26 -5.36 7.19
C MET A 13 0.32 -6.27 6.11
N HIS A 14 -0.37 -6.46 4.98
CA HIS A 14 0.10 -7.25 3.85
C HIS A 14 1.11 -6.53 2.94
N PHE A 15 1.28 -5.21 3.10
CA PHE A 15 2.26 -4.46 2.33
C PHE A 15 3.71 -4.80 2.71
N PRO A 16 4.67 -4.57 1.78
CA PRO A 16 6.09 -4.61 2.09
C PRO A 16 6.45 -3.75 3.31
N PRO A 17 7.43 -4.15 4.12
CA PRO A 17 7.74 -3.51 5.40
C PRO A 17 8.06 -2.01 5.27
N ASN A 18 8.66 -1.61 4.15
CA ASN A 18 9.03 -0.22 3.86
C ASN A 18 7.77 0.66 3.70
N ILE A 19 6.81 0.19 2.89
CA ILE A 19 5.56 0.89 2.59
C ILE A 19 4.65 0.90 3.81
N ARG A 20 4.56 -0.24 4.50
CA ARG A 20 3.79 -0.37 5.73
C ARG A 20 4.25 0.61 6.82
N SER A 21 5.55 0.80 6.99
CA SER A 21 6.09 1.71 8.01
C SER A 21 5.71 3.17 7.70
N ASP A 22 5.80 3.57 6.43
CA ASP A 22 5.42 4.90 5.95
C ASP A 22 3.93 5.17 6.18
N LEU A 23 3.07 4.20 5.85
CA LEU A 23 1.62 4.29 6.09
C LEU A 23 1.26 4.39 7.57
N LEU A 24 1.95 3.64 8.44
CA LEU A 24 1.73 3.71 9.89
C LEU A 24 2.18 5.06 10.46
N GLU A 25 3.29 5.61 9.96
CA GLU A 25 3.76 6.95 10.35
C GLU A 25 2.77 8.04 9.94
N LEU A 26 2.25 7.95 8.70
CA LEU A 26 1.22 8.86 8.19
C LEU A 26 -0.06 8.81 9.05
N LEU A 27 -0.51 7.62 9.46
CA LEU A 27 -1.66 7.43 10.35
C LEU A 27 -1.42 7.97 11.78
N GLY A 28 -0.17 7.99 12.23
CA GLY A 28 0.23 8.60 13.50
C GLY A 28 0.30 10.12 13.44
N SER A 29 0.58 10.69 12.26
CA SER A 29 0.84 12.13 12.05
C SER A 29 -0.41 12.90 11.62
N ALA A 30 -1.32 12.27 10.88
CA ALA A 30 -2.50 12.92 10.30
C ALA A 30 -3.81 12.16 10.61
N PRO A 31 -4.91 12.87 10.91
CA PRO A 31 -6.22 12.25 11.01
C PRO A 31 -6.75 11.93 9.60
N ILE A 32 -6.50 10.70 9.14
CA ILE A 32 -7.02 10.16 7.88
C ILE A 32 -8.34 9.42 8.16
N ASP A 33 -9.31 9.56 7.27
CA ASP A 33 -10.56 8.82 7.33
C ASP A 33 -10.48 7.51 6.53
N ASP A 34 -11.33 6.53 6.84
CA ASP A 34 -11.27 5.18 6.28
C ASP A 34 -11.37 5.20 4.74
N GLU A 35 -12.24 6.04 4.18
CA GLU A 35 -12.40 6.19 2.72
C GLU A 35 -11.11 6.67 2.04
N HIS A 36 -10.39 7.58 2.70
CA HIS A 36 -9.15 8.13 2.16
C HIS A 36 -8.00 7.14 2.32
N LEU A 37 -7.94 6.42 3.45
CA LEU A 37 -6.95 5.38 3.69
C LEU A 37 -7.13 4.20 2.72
N GLU A 38 -8.37 3.80 2.43
CA GLU A 38 -8.67 2.76 1.46
C GLU A 38 -8.16 3.13 0.07
N LYS A 39 -8.36 4.39 -0.34
CA LYS A 39 -7.86 4.87 -1.63
C LYS A 39 -6.34 4.85 -1.73
N ILE A 40 -5.63 5.29 -0.69
CA ILE A 40 -4.16 5.23 -0.65
C ILE A 40 -3.68 3.78 -0.78
N ILE A 41 -4.34 2.85 -0.07
CA ILE A 41 -4.02 1.42 -0.13
C ILE A 41 -4.29 0.84 -1.52
N GLU A 42 -5.38 1.23 -2.18
CA GLU A 42 -5.70 0.80 -3.54
C GLU A 42 -4.64 1.28 -4.55
N ASP A 43 -4.34 2.58 -4.57
CA ASP A 43 -3.31 3.18 -5.43
C ASP A 43 -1.93 2.50 -5.23
N LEU A 44 -1.54 2.24 -3.98
CA LEU A 44 -0.28 1.56 -3.68
C LEU A 44 -0.29 0.10 -4.12
N SER A 45 -1.41 -0.60 -3.98
CA SER A 45 -1.54 -1.99 -4.42
C SER A 45 -1.41 -2.09 -5.94
N GLU A 46 -2.05 -1.17 -6.68
CA GLU A 46 -1.93 -1.08 -8.13
C GLU A 46 -0.50 -0.72 -8.56
N TRP A 47 0.15 0.23 -7.87
CA TRP A 47 1.52 0.60 -8.17
C TRP A 47 2.49 -0.57 -7.96
N ILE A 48 2.36 -1.33 -6.87
CA ILE A 48 3.19 -2.51 -6.61
C ILE A 48 2.97 -3.56 -7.69
N ALA A 49 1.72 -3.91 -7.99
CA ALA A 49 1.38 -4.90 -9.02
C ALA A 49 1.92 -4.50 -10.41
N ASN A 50 1.88 -3.20 -10.75
CA ASN A 50 2.47 -2.69 -11.98
C ASN A 50 4.01 -2.66 -11.94
N SER A 51 4.62 -2.39 -10.78
CA SER A 51 6.08 -2.40 -10.62
C SER A 51 6.68 -3.81 -10.72
N GLU A 52 5.98 -4.83 -10.23
CA GLU A 52 6.39 -6.24 -10.36
C GLU A 52 6.34 -6.75 -11.81
N THR A 53 5.51 -6.15 -12.67
CA THR A 53 5.43 -6.52 -14.10
C THR A 53 6.39 -5.75 -15.00
N ALA A 54 6.96 -4.63 -14.52
CA ALA A 54 7.96 -3.85 -15.24
C ALA A 54 9.39 -4.46 -15.16
N ASP A 55 9.65 -5.32 -14.17
CA ASP A 55 10.92 -6.05 -13.99
C ASP A 55 10.92 -7.45 -14.67
N GLY A 56 10.07 -7.65 -15.71
CA GLY A 56 9.84 -8.97 -16.32
C GLY A 56 9.99 -9.06 -17.83
N LYS A 57 10.42 -8.01 -18.54
CA LYS A 57 10.52 -8.01 -20.01
C LYS A 57 11.87 -7.54 -20.55
N ASN A 58 12.98 -8.04 -20.03
CA ASN A 58 14.29 -7.88 -20.68
C ASN A 58 15.10 -9.18 -20.58
N HIS A 59 14.81 -10.19 -21.40
CA HIS A 59 15.82 -11.09 -22.00
C HIS A 59 15.15 -12.21 -22.83
N HIS A 60 15.79 -12.52 -23.97
CA HIS A 60 15.44 -13.50 -25.01
C HIS A 60 14.30 -13.09 -25.97
N SER A 61 14.48 -13.03 -27.29
CA SER A 61 15.35 -13.88 -28.13
C SER A 61 15.99 -13.12 -29.30
N ASN A 62 17.21 -13.57 -29.59
CA ASN A 62 18.00 -13.38 -30.79
C ASN A 62 17.32 -13.98 -32.04
#